data_AF-A0A357WX27-F1
#
_entry.id   AF-A0A357WX27-F1
#
_cell.length_a   1.000
_cell.length_b   1.000
_cell.length_c   1.000
_cell.angle_alpha   90.00
_cell.angle_beta   90.00
_cell.angle_gamma   90.00
#
_symmetry.space_group_name_H-M   'P 1'
#
loop_
_entity.id
_entity.type
_entity.pdbx_description
1 polymer ?
#
loop_
_entity_poly.entity_id
_entity_poly.type
_entity_poly.pdbx_seq_one_letter_code
_entity_poly.pdbx_strand_id
1 'polypeptide(L)'
;MVNSVNKQIKGIIQSIHNLLHNKVVLLESYWDSMNRMLQDLQNDRTDPLEAYTENHDSIFDLLKETDREIDVLVNALGPASAEIVRDLLTSRLSSSDCPDWAKDLLLVFSSLTSCVNRCINLNKACSDILSESLKATKNNILKSNKTSTAYNYYMHSRPTETGMLLDIKE
;
A
#
# COMPACT_ATOMS: atom_id res chain seq x y z
N MET A 1 17.16 38.26 8.20
CA MET A 1 16.22 37.57 7.28
C MET A 1 16.66 36.14 6.94
N VAL A 2 17.93 35.86 6.63
CA VAL A 2 18.43 34.50 6.29
C VAL A 2 18.15 33.45 7.39
N ASN A 3 18.29 33.80 8.67
CA ASN A 3 17.98 32.89 9.79
C ASN A 3 16.50 32.49 9.89
N SER A 4 15.57 33.32 9.39
CA SER A 4 14.12 33.02 9.45
C SER A 4 13.72 32.04 8.35
N VAL A 5 14.25 32.23 7.13
CA VAL A 5 13.98 31.34 5.98
C VAL A 5 14.55 29.94 6.25
N ASN A 6 15.77 29.85 6.78
CA ASN A 6 16.37 28.57 7.17
C ASN A 6 15.59 27.86 8.28
N LYS A 7 14.94 28.60 9.19
CA LYS A 7 14.10 28.03 10.24
C LYS A 7 12.78 27.47 9.67
N GLN A 8 12.18 28.17 8.71
CA GLN A 8 10.96 27.73 8.04
C GLN A 8 11.17 26.47 7.20
N ILE A 9 12.24 26.41 6.40
CA ILE A 9 12.59 25.23 5.60
C ILE A 9 12.81 24.02 6.50
N LYS A 10 13.60 24.17 7.59
CA LYS A 10 13.79 23.09 8.57
C LYS A 10 12.48 22.60 9.19
N GLY A 11 11.55 23.51 9.49
CA GLY A 11 10.23 23.15 10.01
C GLY A 11 9.43 22.30 9.03
N ILE A 12 9.39 22.70 7.75
CA ILE A 12 8.68 21.96 6.70
C ILE A 12 9.30 20.57 6.49
N ILE A 13 10.64 20.48 6.41
CA ILE A 13 11.34 19.21 6.27
C ILE A 13 11.07 18.26 7.44
N GLN A 14 11.05 18.77 8.68
CA GLN A 14 10.70 17.97 9.85
C GLN A 14 9.25 17.47 9.79
N SER A 15 8.31 18.30 9.32
CA SER A 15 6.92 17.87 9.13
C SER A 15 6.81 16.76 8.09
N ILE A 16 7.49 16.88 6.95
CA ILE A 16 7.54 15.82 5.92
C ILE A 16 8.13 14.53 6.51
N HIS A 17 9.21 14.62 7.27
CA HIS A 17 9.82 13.47 7.94
C HIS A 17 8.81 12.75 8.86
N ASN A 18 8.06 13.51 9.67
CA ASN A 18 7.07 12.94 10.57
C ASN A 18 5.92 12.27 9.82
N LEU A 19 5.46 12.85 8.71
CA LEU A 19 4.43 12.24 7.86
C LEU A 19 4.94 10.94 7.22
N LEU A 20 6.17 10.91 6.71
CA LEU A 20 6.77 9.68 6.18
C LEU A 20 6.88 8.60 7.27
N HIS A 21 7.24 8.99 8.49
CA HIS A 21 7.28 8.07 9.62
C HIS A 21 5.88 7.52 9.95
N ASN A 22 4.85 8.36 9.94
CA ASN A 22 3.47 7.91 10.12
C ASN A 22 3.05 6.92 9.03
N LYS A 23 3.45 7.12 7.77
CA LYS A 23 3.21 6.15 6.70
C LYS A 23 3.87 4.80 6.98
N VAL A 24 5.10 4.79 7.52
CA VAL A 24 5.76 3.54 7.93
C VAL A 24 4.92 2.81 8.98
N VAL A 25 4.46 3.50 10.02
CA VAL A 25 3.63 2.91 11.08
C VAL A 25 2.30 2.36 10.53
N LEU A 26 1.64 3.10 9.63
CA LEU A 26 0.41 2.64 8.96
C LEU A 26 0.65 1.38 8.13
N LEU A 27 1.76 1.33 7.38
CA LEU A 27 2.12 0.16 6.58
C LEU A 27 2.51 -1.04 7.44
N GLU A 28 3.13 -0.84 8.60
CA GLU A 28 3.40 -1.92 9.57
C GLU A 28 2.09 -2.48 10.13
N SER A 29 1.12 -1.62 10.47
CA SER A 29 -0.21 -2.03 10.90
C SER A 29 -0.95 -2.83 9.80
N TYR A 30 -0.85 -2.36 8.55
CA TYR A 30 -1.39 -3.07 7.39
C TYR A 30 -0.73 -4.43 7.21
N TRP A 31 0.61 -4.50 7.33
CA TRP A 31 1.36 -5.75 7.26
C TRP A 31 0.93 -6.76 8.34
N ASP A 32 0.77 -6.33 9.58
CA ASP A 32 0.29 -7.18 10.68
C ASP A 32 -1.15 -7.66 10.45
N SER A 33 -2.02 -6.80 9.91
CA SER A 33 -3.37 -7.19 9.55
C SER A 33 -3.39 -8.21 8.41
N MET A 34 -2.58 -8.02 7.37
CA MET A 34 -2.47 -8.98 6.27
C MET A 34 -1.88 -10.31 6.70
N ASN A 35 -0.94 -10.35 7.66
CA ASN A 35 -0.40 -11.61 8.16
C ASN A 35 -1.47 -12.44 8.87
N ARG A 36 -2.32 -11.77 9.67
CA ARG A 36 -3.46 -12.42 10.32
C ARG A 36 -4.46 -12.95 9.28
N MET A 37 -4.77 -12.14 8.28
CA MET A 37 -5.59 -12.57 7.14
C MET A 37 -4.98 -13.78 6.41
N LEU A 38 -3.67 -13.78 6.17
CA LEU A 38 -2.99 -14.92 5.54
C LEU A 38 -3.13 -16.19 6.38
N GLN A 39 -2.95 -16.08 7.70
CA GLN A 39 -3.12 -17.22 8.61
C GLN A 39 -4.55 -17.74 8.61
N ASP A 40 -5.55 -16.85 8.63
CA ASP A 40 -6.95 -17.26 8.56
C ASP A 40 -7.26 -17.96 7.22
N LEU A 41 -6.78 -17.41 6.10
CA LEU A 41 -6.90 -18.02 4.77
C LEU A 41 -6.25 -19.39 4.69
N GLN A 42 -5.05 -19.57 5.25
CA GLN A 42 -4.35 -20.86 5.30
C GLN A 42 -5.08 -21.92 6.15
N ASN A 43 -5.94 -21.48 7.06
CA ASN A 43 -6.77 -22.34 7.91
C ASN A 43 -8.22 -22.46 7.39
N ASP A 44 -8.47 -22.07 6.13
CA ASP A 44 -9.80 -22.05 5.49
C ASP A 44 -10.86 -21.24 6.28
N ARG A 45 -10.43 -20.25 7.06
CA ARG A 45 -11.32 -19.34 7.81
C ARG A 45 -11.60 -18.09 6.98
N THR A 46 -12.80 -18.01 6.44
CA THR A 46 -13.22 -16.89 5.58
C THR A 46 -14.13 -15.87 6.26
N ASP A 47 -14.70 -16.21 7.43
CA ASP A 47 -15.60 -15.32 8.19
C ASP A 47 -15.03 -13.91 8.47
N PRO A 48 -13.73 -13.72 8.79
CA PRO A 48 -13.21 -12.39 9.11
C PRO A 48 -12.79 -11.56 7.88
N LEU A 49 -12.94 -12.04 6.64
CA LEU A 49 -12.40 -11.37 5.45
C LEU A 49 -12.99 -9.97 5.19
N GLU A 50 -14.28 -9.77 5.47
CA GLU A 50 -14.92 -8.45 5.33
C GLU A 50 -14.28 -7.44 6.29
N ALA A 51 -14.08 -7.83 7.56
CA ALA A 51 -13.46 -6.97 8.56
C ALA A 51 -12.00 -6.62 8.22
N TYR A 52 -11.24 -7.55 7.63
CA TYR A 52 -9.90 -7.25 7.12
C TYR A 52 -9.95 -6.24 5.98
N THR A 53 -10.88 -6.41 5.03
CA THR A 53 -11.05 -5.51 3.89
C THR A 53 -11.37 -4.08 4.34
N GLU A 54 -12.34 -3.91 5.23
CA GLU A 54 -12.70 -2.60 5.78
C GLU A 54 -11.53 -1.92 6.51
N ASN A 55 -10.76 -2.69 7.30
CA ASN A 55 -9.58 -2.17 7.96
C ASN A 55 -8.50 -1.73 6.95
N HIS A 56 -8.27 -2.52 5.90
CA HIS A 56 -7.29 -2.22 4.86
C HIS A 56 -7.67 -0.96 4.08
N ASP A 57 -8.94 -0.81 3.71
CA ASP A 57 -9.46 0.38 3.01
C ASP A 57 -9.26 1.65 3.85
N SER A 58 -9.57 1.58 5.15
CA SER A 58 -9.32 2.69 6.10
C SER A 58 -7.84 3.09 6.14
N ILE A 59 -6.93 2.11 6.19
CA ILE A 59 -5.48 2.38 6.17
C ILE A 59 -5.08 3.03 4.83
N PHE A 60 -5.60 2.56 3.70
CA PHE A 60 -5.31 3.14 2.40
C PHE A 60 -5.80 4.59 2.28
N ASP A 61 -6.95 4.92 2.86
CA ASP A 61 -7.45 6.29 2.86
C ASP A 61 -6.57 7.22 3.71
N LEU A 62 -6.08 6.75 4.86
CA LEU A 62 -5.11 7.49 5.68
C LEU A 62 -3.78 7.70 4.94
N LEU A 63 -3.29 6.68 4.21
CA LEU A 63 -2.09 6.80 3.38
C LEU A 63 -2.25 7.84 2.28
N LYS A 64 -3.40 7.86 1.58
CA LYS A 64 -3.72 8.85 0.54
C LYS A 64 -3.78 10.27 1.11
N GLU A 65 -4.37 10.45 2.28
CA GLU A 65 -4.43 11.76 2.93
C GLU A 65 -3.04 12.24 3.34
N THR A 66 -2.23 11.35 3.90
CA THR A 66 -0.82 11.65 4.24
C THR A 66 -0.02 12.06 3.00
N ASP A 67 -0.26 11.42 1.84
CA ASP A 67 0.39 11.81 0.58
C ASP A 67 0.00 13.21 0.11
N ARG A 68 -1.28 13.58 0.24
CA ARG A 68 -1.74 14.95 -0.06
C ARG A 68 -1.09 15.98 0.85
N GLU A 69 -0.97 15.68 2.14
CA GLU A 69 -0.29 16.57 3.10
C GLU A 69 1.20 16.75 2.76
N ILE A 70 1.88 15.66 2.40
CA ILE A 70 3.27 15.72 1.94
C ILE A 70 3.39 16.59 0.69
N ASP A 71 2.51 16.42 -0.30
CA ASP A 71 2.51 17.22 -1.52
C ASP A 71 2.34 18.72 -1.23
N VAL A 72 1.43 19.08 -0.31
CA VAL A 72 1.24 20.48 0.14
C VAL A 72 2.53 21.03 0.75
N LEU A 73 3.19 20.27 1.63
CA LEU A 73 4.44 20.69 2.27
C LEU A 73 5.60 20.80 1.28
N VAL A 74 5.72 19.86 0.34
CA VAL A 74 6.74 19.90 -0.71
C VAL A 74 6.55 21.13 -1.60
N ASN A 75 5.30 21.47 -1.95
CA ASN A 75 4.99 22.65 -2.74
C ASN A 75 5.23 23.97 -1.99
N ALA A 76 5.28 23.94 -0.66
CA ALA A 76 5.62 25.09 0.19
C ALA A 76 7.14 25.34 0.29
N LEU A 77 7.98 24.42 -0.19
CA LEU A 77 9.43 24.60 -0.28
C LEU A 77 9.80 25.51 -1.48
N GLY A 78 10.98 26.13 -1.41
CA GLY A 78 11.57 26.80 -2.58
C GLY A 78 11.84 25.79 -3.71
N PRO A 79 11.80 26.20 -5.00
CA PRO A 79 11.82 25.27 -6.15
C PRO A 79 12.94 24.23 -6.11
N ALA A 80 14.16 24.65 -5.80
CA ALA A 80 15.32 23.75 -5.73
C ALA A 80 15.19 22.71 -4.59
N SER A 81 14.70 23.10 -3.42
CA SER A 81 14.46 22.17 -2.31
C SER A 81 13.29 21.23 -2.58
N ALA A 82 12.23 21.73 -3.23
CA ALA A 82 11.08 20.93 -3.62
C ALA A 82 11.48 19.84 -4.63
N GLU A 83 12.31 20.17 -5.62
CA GLU A 83 12.83 19.22 -6.61
C GLU A 83 13.63 18.09 -5.95
N ILE A 84 14.57 18.43 -5.05
CA ILE A 84 15.35 17.44 -4.28
C ILE A 84 14.44 16.51 -3.50
N VAL A 85 13.42 17.04 -2.81
CA VAL A 85 12.49 16.21 -2.04
C VAL A 85 11.63 15.33 -2.96
N ARG A 86 11.17 15.84 -4.11
CA ARG A 86 10.43 15.03 -5.09
C ARG A 86 11.28 13.91 -5.67
N ASP A 87 12.54 14.19 -6.01
CA ASP A 87 13.46 13.16 -6.51
C ASP A 87 13.75 12.10 -5.45
N LEU A 88 13.85 12.49 -4.17
CA LEU A 88 13.95 11.56 -3.05
C LEU A 88 12.70 10.68 -2.94
N LEU A 89 11.51 11.28 -2.91
CA LEU A 89 10.22 10.58 -2.77
C LEU A 89 9.83 9.73 -3.98
N THR A 90 10.55 9.87 -5.10
CA THR A 90 10.36 9.07 -6.32
C THR A 90 11.52 8.12 -6.59
N SER A 91 12.45 7.95 -5.63
CA SER A 91 13.65 7.11 -5.75
C SER A 91 14.58 7.48 -6.91
N ARG A 92 14.52 8.72 -7.39
CA ARG A 92 15.39 9.26 -8.46
C ARG A 92 16.66 9.89 -7.92
N LEU A 93 16.66 10.28 -6.64
CA LEU A 93 17.83 10.83 -5.98
C LEU A 93 18.74 9.70 -5.47
N SER A 94 20.00 9.68 -5.93
CA SER A 94 21.01 8.77 -5.41
C SER A 94 21.44 9.18 -3.99
N SER A 95 21.95 8.23 -3.20
CA SER A 95 22.46 8.54 -1.86
C SER A 95 23.69 9.44 -1.87
N SER A 96 24.50 9.41 -2.93
CA SER A 96 25.66 10.29 -3.11
C SER A 96 25.28 11.73 -3.46
N ASP A 97 24.14 11.93 -4.11
CA ASP A 97 23.65 13.24 -4.53
C ASP A 97 22.70 13.87 -3.49
N CYS A 98 22.37 13.13 -2.43
CA CYS A 98 21.49 13.59 -1.37
C CYS A 98 22.18 14.61 -0.45
N PRO A 99 21.67 15.86 -0.35
CA PRO A 99 22.22 16.84 0.58
C PRO A 99 22.14 16.39 2.03
N ASP A 100 23.08 16.84 2.86
CA ASP A 100 23.14 16.47 4.29
C ASP A 100 21.84 16.74 5.05
N TRP A 101 21.16 17.85 4.73
CA TRP A 101 19.90 18.22 5.39
C TRP A 101 18.71 17.30 5.03
N ALA A 102 18.81 16.51 3.95
CA ALA A 102 17.77 15.60 3.48
C ALA A 102 18.07 14.12 3.80
N LYS A 103 19.22 13.81 4.42
CA LYS A 103 19.63 12.43 4.70
C LYS A 103 18.65 11.67 5.59
N ASP A 104 18.08 12.34 6.59
CA ASP A 104 17.09 11.73 7.47
C ASP A 104 15.79 11.38 6.71
N LEU A 105 15.37 12.23 5.77
CA LEU A 105 14.25 11.92 4.88
C LEU A 105 14.55 10.70 4.02
N LEU A 106 15.77 10.60 3.48
CA LEU A 106 16.18 9.48 2.64
C LEU A 106 16.16 8.17 3.44
N LEU A 107 16.62 8.19 4.68
CA LEU A 107 16.58 7.02 5.57
C LEU A 107 15.15 6.55 5.84
N VAL A 108 14.25 7.47 6.22
CA VAL A 108 12.84 7.10 6.48
C VAL A 108 12.16 6.63 5.20
N PHE A 109 12.41 7.27 4.06
CA PHE A 109 11.84 6.86 2.79
C PHE A 109 12.36 5.50 2.30
N SER A 110 13.61 5.16 2.61
CA SER A 110 14.17 3.83 2.35
C SER A 110 13.45 2.76 3.19
N SER A 111 13.20 3.05 4.47
CA SER A 111 12.40 2.18 5.34
C SER A 111 10.96 2.03 4.83
N LEU A 112 10.35 3.11 4.37
CA LEU A 112 9.03 3.11 3.74
C LEU A 112 8.97 2.18 2.53
N THR A 113 9.93 2.30 1.61
CA THR A 113 10.04 1.47 0.41
C THR A 113 10.19 -0.02 0.77
N SER A 114 11.01 -0.32 1.78
CA SER A 114 11.15 -1.68 2.30
C SER A 114 9.82 -2.23 2.86
N CYS A 115 9.08 -1.41 3.62
CA CYS A 115 7.79 -1.79 4.18
C CYS A 115 6.75 -2.04 3.07
N VAL A 116 6.66 -1.16 2.08
CA VAL A 116 5.79 -1.33 0.90
C VAL A 116 6.08 -2.64 0.18
N ASN A 117 7.35 -2.96 -0.07
CA ASN A 117 7.73 -4.21 -0.74
C ASN A 117 7.33 -5.45 0.07
N ARG A 118 7.47 -5.41 1.40
CA ARG A 118 6.99 -6.49 2.28
C ARG A 118 5.47 -6.66 2.18
N CYS A 119 4.72 -5.56 2.19
CA CYS A 119 3.28 -5.55 2.04
C CYS A 119 2.83 -6.13 0.68
N ILE A 120 3.49 -5.74 -0.42
CA ILE A 120 3.21 -6.27 -1.77
C ILE A 120 3.40 -7.78 -1.82
N ASN A 121 4.52 -8.28 -1.29
CA ASN A 121 4.80 -9.71 -1.29
C ASN A 121 3.77 -10.51 -0.47
N LEU A 122 3.35 -9.96 0.68
CA LEU A 122 2.35 -10.59 1.54
C LEU A 122 0.96 -10.59 0.90
N ASN A 123 0.56 -9.45 0.32
CA ASN A 123 -0.69 -9.35 -0.41
C ASN A 123 -0.74 -10.36 -1.57
N LYS A 124 0.35 -10.51 -2.32
CA LYS A 124 0.45 -11.52 -3.37
C LYS A 124 0.19 -12.94 -2.84
N ALA A 125 0.77 -13.29 -1.70
CA ALA A 125 0.54 -14.61 -1.09
C ALA A 125 -0.94 -14.82 -0.70
N CYS A 126 -1.61 -13.80 -0.16
CA CYS A 126 -3.04 -13.86 0.12
C CYS A 126 -3.87 -14.02 -1.17
N SER A 127 -3.55 -13.25 -2.21
CA SER A 127 -4.23 -13.32 -3.51
C SER A 127 -4.06 -14.68 -4.18
N ASP A 128 -2.88 -15.31 -4.06
CA ASP A 128 -2.60 -16.63 -4.62
C ASP A 128 -3.52 -17.69 -3.97
N ILE A 129 -3.65 -17.69 -2.63
CA ILE A 129 -4.57 -18.62 -1.91
C ILE A 129 -6.02 -18.38 -2.32
N LEU A 130 -6.46 -17.11 -2.33
CA LEU A 130 -7.83 -16.76 -2.74
C LEU A 130 -8.12 -17.23 -4.17
N SER A 131 -7.18 -17.05 -5.09
CA SER A 131 -7.30 -17.48 -6.49
C SER A 131 -7.42 -19.00 -6.61
N GLU A 132 -6.65 -19.76 -5.82
CA GLU A 132 -6.76 -21.22 -5.76
C GLU A 132 -8.12 -21.67 -5.21
N SER A 133 -8.59 -21.06 -4.13
CA SER A 133 -9.90 -21.34 -3.53
C SER A 133 -11.06 -21.01 -4.48
N LEU A 134 -10.97 -19.91 -5.22
CA LEU A 134 -11.94 -19.55 -6.26
C LEU A 134 -11.94 -20.57 -7.41
N LYS A 135 -10.76 -21.04 -7.84
CA LYS A 135 -10.63 -22.07 -8.87
C LYS A 135 -11.21 -23.42 -8.42
N ALA A 136 -10.97 -23.81 -7.17
CA ALA A 136 -11.56 -25.01 -6.58
C ALA A 136 -13.09 -24.91 -6.52
N THR A 137 -13.61 -23.78 -6.05
CA THR A 137 -15.06 -23.50 -5.98
C THR A 137 -15.70 -23.55 -7.36
N LYS A 138 -15.10 -22.89 -8.36
CA LYS A 138 -15.53 -22.95 -9.75
C LYS A 138 -15.65 -24.39 -10.26
N ASN A 139 -14.63 -25.21 -10.03
CA ASN A 139 -14.62 -26.60 -10.48
C ASN A 139 -15.71 -27.44 -9.79
N ASN A 140 -15.97 -27.18 -8.51
CA ASN A 140 -17.03 -27.87 -7.77
C ASN A 140 -18.42 -27.51 -8.31
N ILE A 141 -18.67 -26.24 -8.62
CA ILE A 141 -19.94 -25.77 -9.21
C ILE A 141 -20.16 -26.39 -10.60
N LEU A 142 -19.13 -26.41 -11.46
CA LEU A 142 -19.23 -27.01 -12.80
C LEU A 142 -19.45 -28.53 -12.74
N LYS A 143 -18.98 -29.21 -11.69
CA LYS A 143 -19.23 -30.64 -11.46
C LYS A 143 -20.65 -30.91 -10.95
N SER A 144 -21.18 -30.04 -10.08
CA SER A 144 -22.50 -30.23 -9.46
C SER A 144 -23.65 -29.78 -10.37
N ASN A 145 -23.42 -28.84 -11.28
CA ASN A 145 -24.46 -28.35 -12.18
C ASN A 145 -23.93 -28.11 -13.61
N LYS A 146 -24.29 -29.00 -14.55
CA LYS A 146 -23.81 -28.98 -15.95
C LYS A 146 -24.32 -27.78 -16.76
N THR A 147 -25.33 -27.06 -16.29
CA THR A 147 -25.90 -25.86 -16.95
C THR A 147 -25.36 -24.54 -16.41
N SER A 148 -24.57 -24.56 -15.33
CA SER A 148 -23.98 -23.35 -14.75
C SER A 148 -22.70 -22.93 -15.47
N THR A 149 -22.52 -21.62 -15.66
CA THR A 149 -21.28 -21.05 -16.17
C THR A 149 -20.66 -20.13 -15.11
N ALA A 150 -19.41 -20.40 -14.74
CA ALA A 150 -18.69 -19.64 -13.72
C ALA A 150 -17.52 -18.86 -14.34
N TYR A 151 -17.59 -17.53 -14.24
CA TYR A 151 -16.57 -16.62 -14.72
C TYR A 151 -15.76 -16.07 -13.55
N ASN A 152 -14.43 -16.15 -13.65
CA ASN A 152 -13.55 -15.43 -12.72
C ASN A 152 -13.38 -14.03 -13.31
N TYR A 153 -14.11 -13.05 -12.78
CA TYR A 153 -14.25 -11.73 -13.40
C TYR A 153 -13.00 -10.85 -13.21
N TYR A 154 -12.20 -11.15 -12.18
CA TYR A 154 -11.07 -10.32 -11.76
C TYR A 154 -9.71 -10.96 -12.03
N MET A 155 -9.65 -12.03 -12.84
CA MET A 155 -8.38 -12.72 -13.12
C MET A 155 -7.36 -11.86 -13.91
N HIS A 156 -7.77 -10.67 -14.38
CA HIS A 156 -6.94 -9.72 -15.14
C HIS A 156 -6.96 -8.28 -14.59
N SER A 157 -7.66 -8.02 -13.49
CA SER A 157 -7.65 -6.73 -12.80
C SER A 157 -6.50 -6.66 -11.78
N ARG A 158 -6.27 -5.45 -11.24
CA ARG A 158 -5.16 -5.14 -10.33
C ARG A 158 -5.04 -6.18 -9.20
N PRO A 159 -3.82 -6.38 -8.63
CA PRO A 159 -3.54 -7.39 -7.58
C PRO A 159 -4.33 -7.24 -6.26
N THR A 160 -5.32 -6.36 -6.21
CA THR A 160 -6.19 -6.06 -5.07
C THR A 160 -7.64 -6.49 -5.27
N GLU A 161 -8.01 -7.00 -6.44
CA GLU A 161 -9.40 -7.40 -6.72
C GLU A 161 -9.47 -8.90 -7.05
N THR A 162 -10.19 -9.67 -6.23
CA THR A 162 -10.51 -11.08 -6.49
C THR A 162 -12.02 -11.30 -6.34
N GLY A 163 -12.66 -11.93 -7.33
CA GLY A 163 -14.09 -12.23 -7.27
C GLY A 163 -14.55 -13.16 -8.39
N MET A 164 -15.62 -13.92 -8.13
CA MET A 164 -16.21 -14.88 -9.07
C MET A 164 -17.67 -14.52 -9.33
N LEU A 165 -18.04 -14.45 -10.61
CA LEU A 165 -19.41 -14.24 -11.06
C LEU A 165 -19.98 -15.58 -11.54
N LEU A 166 -21.13 -15.96 -10.99
CA LEU A 166 -21.83 -17.20 -11.31
C LEU A 166 -23.05 -16.87 -12.16
N ASP A 167 -23.07 -17.34 -13.41
CA ASP A 167 -24.26 -17.33 -14.27
C ASP A 167 -24.92 -18.71 -14.17
N ILE A 168 -26.03 -18.78 -13.45
CA ILE A 168 -26.84 -19.98 -13.30
C ILE A 168 -28.02 -19.86 -14.26
N LYS A 169 -27.96 -20.61 -15.37
CA LYS A 169 -29.10 -20.74 -16.27
C LYS A 169 -30.03 -21.83 -15.73
N GLU A 170 -31.22 -21.41 -15.33
CA GLU A 170 -32.36 -22.30 -15.05
C GLU A 170 -32.84 -23.01 -16.32
#